data_AF-A0AAE0WDV5-F1
#
_entry.id   AF-A0AAE0WDV5-F1
#
_cell.length_a   1.000
_cell.length_b   1.000
_cell.length_c   1.000
_cell.angle_alpha   90.00
_cell.angle_beta   90.00
_cell.angle_gamma   90.00
#
_symmetry.space_group_name_H-M   'P 1'
#
loop_
_entity.id
_entity.type
_entity.pdbx_description
1 polymer ?
#
loop_
_entity_poly.entity_id
_entity_poly.type
_entity_poly.pdbx_seq_one_letter_code
_entity_poly.pdbx_strand_id
1 'polypeptide(L)'
;MTKVTIVNTGITDDAIDNTAITDDALDNTNTTDDAIDNTDITDDAIDNTDITDDAVDNTGITDDAVDNTGITDDAIDNTDITDYVIDNTGITDDANDKTDIKDDAIDNIDITDDAIDNTDFTDDAVDNTDVTDDAIDNTDITDNAVDNTDVTDDAIDNRDISDDATDNTDITKYIVENLENTNYWQLNTELICDIGFNKKYPEVLVTVGKEHIAWFKIYPDSKTVQLSAHPDYEIGKANGGVRMLLMHVNRLLIGTTMNALLSAKIAQNGSPIKDVSLDEFPITQCHYDDLRGISVLPPSWTHADVVTAGLDGLICVYNSGSCKSVFKQHLKGFKFLCVDMDITGQLLALGSRDGHLHILEWTNDFWDEKVDQKLSKDRLDVVKFSPDGSMIAAGGHDGAVYIYTLRTKIDQSIAWELHCKLQGHGGAINGLDWSSEKVDDTYLLRSTSTAMELQYWTSSNGSVMNINTWSGKLEWTTNRCKVDASFAGALCGKQLHAVDVTALDLRVSDSLLAVGDNKGNISLFRYPCINSAAFSHEYKSHDIVHNLCFTLCGRYLLSVGGRDSCLIQWEVL
;
A
#
# COMPACT_ATOMS: atom_id res chain seq x y z
N MET A 1 -30.90 -11.79 49.54
CA MET A 1 -29.85 -10.92 50.08
C MET A 1 -30.50 -9.81 50.88
N THR A 2 -29.84 -9.35 51.93
CA THR A 2 -30.29 -8.22 52.76
C THR A 2 -29.86 -6.95 52.02
N LYS A 3 -30.80 -6.13 51.53
CA LYS A 3 -30.45 -4.83 50.89
C LYS A 3 -29.81 -3.96 51.98
N VAL A 4 -28.54 -3.59 51.81
CA VAL A 4 -27.82 -2.67 52.70
C VAL A 4 -27.72 -1.35 51.93
N THR A 5 -28.50 -0.35 52.34
CA THR A 5 -28.40 1.02 51.82
C THR A 5 -27.57 1.82 52.82
N ILE A 6 -26.47 2.43 52.38
CA ILE A 6 -25.56 3.20 53.23
C ILE A 6 -25.70 4.67 52.83
N VAL A 7 -26.39 5.45 53.66
CA VAL A 7 -26.46 6.91 53.51
C VAL A 7 -25.60 7.52 54.60
N ASN A 8 -24.47 8.10 54.23
CA ASN A 8 -23.58 8.81 55.16
C ASN A 8 -22.97 10.02 54.46
N THR A 9 -22.50 11.00 55.22
CA THR A 9 -21.70 12.12 54.69
C THR A 9 -20.24 11.79 54.93
N GLY A 10 -19.57 11.18 53.95
CA GLY A 10 -18.19 10.71 54.01
C GLY A 10 -18.10 9.20 54.29
N ILE A 11 -17.82 8.44 53.25
CA ILE A 11 -17.42 7.02 53.29
C ILE A 11 -15.90 7.01 53.17
N THR A 12 -15.23 6.26 54.04
CA THR A 12 -13.76 6.14 54.11
C THR A 12 -13.36 4.68 53.94
N ASP A 13 -12.10 4.42 53.60
CA ASP A 13 -11.45 3.16 53.20
C ASP A 13 -12.10 1.86 53.76
N ASP A 14 -12.26 0.85 52.89
CA ASP A 14 -12.80 -0.51 53.16
C ASP A 14 -14.25 -0.55 53.70
N ALA A 15 -15.06 0.50 53.48
CA ALA A 15 -16.38 0.58 54.08
C ALA A 15 -17.37 -0.47 53.54
N ILE A 16 -17.17 -0.94 52.30
CA ILE A 16 -18.16 -1.74 51.57
C ILE A 16 -17.48 -2.86 50.78
N ASP A 17 -17.32 -4.00 51.45
CA ASP A 17 -16.96 -5.30 50.84
C ASP A 17 -18.22 -6.18 50.78
N ASN A 18 -18.73 -6.43 49.57
CA ASN A 18 -19.87 -7.32 49.34
C ASN A 18 -19.72 -8.07 48.02
N THR A 19 -20.45 -9.16 47.83
CA THR A 19 -20.40 -9.97 46.59
C THR A 19 -21.30 -9.45 45.47
N ALA A 20 -22.15 -8.46 45.76
CA ALA A 20 -23.00 -7.77 44.80
C ALA A 20 -23.55 -6.50 45.46
N ILE A 21 -23.32 -5.34 44.85
CA ILE A 21 -24.03 -4.10 45.17
C ILE A 21 -25.24 -4.00 44.22
N THR A 22 -26.38 -3.53 44.74
CA THR A 22 -27.64 -3.42 43.98
C THR A 22 -28.14 -1.98 44.04
N ASP A 23 -28.91 -1.57 43.04
CA ASP A 23 -29.45 -0.22 42.76
C ASP A 23 -29.72 0.64 44.03
N ASP A 24 -29.30 1.91 43.97
CA ASP A 24 -29.36 2.93 45.03
C ASP A 24 -28.61 2.55 46.32
N ALA A 25 -27.53 1.79 46.24
CA ALA A 25 -26.82 1.36 47.44
C ALA A 25 -26.09 2.53 48.12
N LEU A 26 -25.56 3.47 47.32
CA LEU A 26 -24.64 4.51 47.74
C LEU A 26 -25.03 5.88 47.17
N ASP A 27 -25.55 6.71 48.07
CA ASP A 27 -25.83 8.14 47.86
C ASP A 27 -24.99 8.89 48.91
N ASN A 28 -23.91 9.51 48.47
CA ASN A 28 -22.98 10.24 49.33
C ASN A 28 -22.46 11.50 48.61
N THR A 29 -21.80 12.37 49.37
CA THR A 29 -21.25 13.64 48.87
C THR A 29 -19.74 13.61 48.65
N ASN A 30 -19.04 12.59 49.16
CA ASN A 30 -17.59 12.38 49.01
C ASN A 30 -17.26 10.92 49.31
N THR A 31 -16.69 10.20 48.35
CA THR A 31 -16.21 8.82 48.52
C THR A 31 -14.71 8.83 48.29
N THR A 32 -13.95 8.33 49.27
CA THR A 32 -12.48 8.32 49.24
C THR A 32 -11.95 6.94 48.88
N ASP A 33 -10.64 6.87 48.70
CA ASP A 33 -9.84 5.72 48.26
C ASP A 33 -10.28 4.38 48.88
N ASP A 34 -10.32 3.31 48.07
CA ASP A 34 -10.68 1.93 48.44
C ASP A 34 -12.06 1.78 49.12
N ALA A 35 -13.00 2.69 48.90
CA ALA A 35 -14.29 2.65 49.60
C ALA A 35 -15.20 1.51 49.11
N ILE A 36 -15.08 1.10 47.84
CA ILE A 36 -15.98 0.17 47.17
C ILE A 36 -15.17 -0.91 46.45
N ASP A 37 -15.08 -2.09 47.07
CA ASP A 37 -14.50 -3.32 46.50
C ASP A 37 -15.62 -4.36 46.36
N ASN A 38 -15.94 -4.76 45.12
CA ASN A 38 -17.01 -5.72 44.86
C ASN A 38 -16.69 -6.64 43.68
N THR A 39 -17.47 -7.71 43.53
CA THR A 39 -17.42 -8.57 42.33
C THR A 39 -18.34 -8.08 41.21
N ASP A 40 -19.50 -7.49 41.56
CA ASP A 40 -20.51 -7.00 40.61
C ASP A 40 -21.19 -5.73 41.17
N ILE A 41 -21.19 -4.64 40.39
CA ILE A 41 -21.96 -3.42 40.66
C ILE A 41 -23.02 -3.30 39.56
N THR A 42 -24.29 -3.19 39.95
CA THR A 42 -25.42 -3.03 39.01
C THR A 42 -25.84 -1.58 38.86
N ASP A 43 -26.70 -1.30 37.88
CA ASP A 43 -27.21 0.01 37.45
C ASP A 43 -27.61 0.92 38.64
N ASP A 44 -27.31 2.22 38.54
CA ASP A 44 -27.60 3.27 39.53
C ASP A 44 -27.05 2.99 40.96
N ALA A 45 -25.96 2.22 41.08
CA ALA A 45 -25.45 1.81 42.38
C ALA A 45 -24.71 2.91 43.14
N ILE A 46 -24.02 3.79 42.42
CA ILE A 46 -23.14 4.83 42.96
C ILE A 46 -23.56 6.19 42.38
N ASP A 47 -24.25 6.99 43.20
CA ASP A 47 -24.56 8.39 42.94
C ASP A 47 -23.76 9.23 43.95
N ASN A 48 -22.80 10.02 43.45
CA ASN A 48 -21.94 10.83 44.30
C ASN A 48 -21.68 12.20 43.68
N THR A 49 -21.15 13.13 44.47
CA THR A 49 -20.77 14.47 43.99
C THR A 49 -19.29 14.54 43.58
N ASP A 50 -18.43 13.82 44.30
CA ASP A 50 -16.98 13.73 44.05
C ASP A 50 -16.49 12.30 44.37
N ILE A 51 -15.81 11.65 43.44
CA ILE A 51 -15.14 10.34 43.60
C ILE A 51 -13.64 10.59 43.43
N THR A 52 -12.84 10.23 44.43
CA THR A 52 -11.38 10.39 44.39
C THR A 52 -10.66 9.09 44.06
N ASP A 53 -9.35 9.17 43.89
CA ASP A 53 -8.42 8.13 43.44
C ASP A 53 -8.70 6.76 44.10
N ASP A 54 -8.67 5.67 43.32
CA ASP A 54 -8.89 4.27 43.74
C ASP A 54 -10.23 3.99 44.48
N ALA A 55 -11.25 4.85 44.37
CA ALA A 55 -12.48 4.69 45.16
C ALA A 55 -13.37 3.50 44.75
N VAL A 56 -13.28 3.04 43.49
CA VAL A 56 -14.08 1.92 42.95
C VAL A 56 -13.16 0.91 42.24
N ASP A 57 -12.88 -0.21 42.91
CA ASP A 57 -12.19 -1.37 42.34
C ASP A 57 -13.19 -2.53 42.19
N ASN A 58 -13.42 -3.00 40.97
CA ASN A 58 -14.37 -4.09 40.75
C ASN A 58 -14.04 -4.92 39.50
N THR A 59 -14.39 -6.21 39.52
CA THR A 59 -14.26 -7.11 38.38
C THR A 59 -15.37 -7.00 37.32
N GLY A 60 -16.45 -6.27 37.61
CA GLY A 60 -17.55 -6.06 36.66
C GLY A 60 -18.52 -4.94 37.05
N ILE A 61 -18.75 -4.00 36.13
CA ILE A 61 -19.65 -2.86 36.27
C ILE A 61 -20.61 -2.88 35.08
N THR A 62 -21.93 -2.82 35.32
CA THR A 62 -22.96 -2.77 34.26
C THR A 62 -23.44 -1.34 34.00
N ASP A 63 -24.20 -1.17 32.92
CA ASP A 63 -24.75 0.08 32.38
C ASP A 63 -25.28 1.04 33.49
N ASP A 64 -25.02 2.35 33.36
CA ASP A 64 -25.48 3.41 34.29
C ASP A 64 -25.06 3.21 35.78
N ALA A 65 -24.05 2.41 36.08
CA ALA A 65 -23.69 2.09 37.47
C ALA A 65 -23.08 3.24 38.28
N VAL A 66 -22.45 4.22 37.61
CA VAL A 66 -21.75 5.35 38.25
C VAL A 66 -22.16 6.66 37.57
N ASP A 67 -22.94 7.48 38.27
CA ASP A 67 -23.31 8.86 37.88
C ASP A 67 -22.66 9.82 38.88
N ASN A 68 -21.82 10.74 38.39
CA ASN A 68 -21.08 11.65 39.27
C ASN A 68 -20.71 12.96 38.57
N THR A 69 -20.55 14.03 39.34
CA THR A 69 -20.23 15.38 38.83
C THR A 69 -18.74 15.74 38.81
N GLY A 70 -17.86 14.78 39.14
CA GLY A 70 -16.41 14.95 39.11
C GLY A 70 -15.66 13.69 39.54
N ILE A 71 -14.87 13.12 38.63
CA ILE A 71 -14.04 11.92 38.82
C ILE A 71 -12.57 12.36 38.64
N THR A 72 -11.71 12.05 39.62
CA THR A 72 -10.26 12.34 39.56
C THR A 72 -9.44 11.10 39.19
N ASP A 73 -8.15 11.30 38.96
CA ASP A 73 -7.13 10.33 38.55
C ASP A 73 -7.31 8.94 39.22
N ASP A 74 -7.20 7.85 38.45
CA ASP A 74 -7.26 6.44 38.93
C ASP A 74 -8.54 6.04 39.71
N ALA A 75 -9.63 6.83 39.67
CA ALA A 75 -10.80 6.60 40.53
C ALA A 75 -11.60 5.30 40.25
N ILE A 76 -11.50 4.72 39.04
CA ILE A 76 -12.25 3.52 38.63
C ILE A 76 -11.34 2.51 37.91
N ASP A 77 -10.85 1.49 38.64
CA ASP A 77 -10.13 0.35 38.06
C ASP A 77 -11.10 -0.85 37.87
N ASN A 78 -11.21 -1.37 36.63
CA ASN A 78 -12.00 -2.58 36.36
C ASN A 78 -11.59 -3.25 35.04
N THR A 79 -11.48 -4.58 35.03
CA THR A 79 -11.10 -5.38 33.85
C THR A 79 -12.14 -5.46 32.72
N ASP A 80 -13.42 -5.18 32.96
CA ASP A 80 -14.51 -5.28 31.97
C ASP A 80 -15.52 -4.11 32.14
N ILE A 81 -15.55 -3.16 31.20
CA ILE A 81 -16.60 -2.12 31.06
C ILE A 81 -17.58 -2.51 29.93
N THR A 82 -18.89 -2.27 30.13
CA THR A 82 -19.93 -2.35 29.08
C THR A 82 -20.44 -0.96 28.69
N ASP A 83 -21.26 -0.87 27.64
CA ASP A 83 -21.74 0.37 27.01
C ASP A 83 -22.36 1.37 28.05
N TYR A 84 -22.12 2.68 27.89
CA TYR A 84 -22.69 3.78 28.69
C TYR A 84 -22.44 3.76 30.22
N VAL A 85 -21.32 3.21 30.69
CA VAL A 85 -21.09 3.00 32.14
C VAL A 85 -20.71 4.29 32.91
N ILE A 86 -20.17 5.31 32.24
CA ILE A 86 -19.69 6.55 32.88
C ILE A 86 -20.31 7.78 32.20
N ASP A 87 -21.27 8.43 32.87
CA ASP A 87 -21.83 9.74 32.48
C ASP A 87 -21.31 10.80 33.47
N ASN A 88 -20.51 11.76 32.99
CA ASN A 88 -19.97 12.84 33.82
C ASN A 88 -19.75 14.13 33.03
N THR A 89 -19.81 15.26 33.73
CA THR A 89 -19.57 16.62 33.21
C THR A 89 -18.10 17.05 33.19
N GLY A 90 -17.15 16.16 33.49
CA GLY A 90 -15.70 16.38 33.34
C GLY A 90 -14.85 15.21 33.82
N ILE A 91 -13.94 14.74 32.97
CA ILE A 91 -12.95 13.68 33.23
C ILE A 91 -11.57 14.32 33.11
N THR A 92 -10.71 14.11 34.10
CA THR A 92 -9.31 14.59 34.11
C THR A 92 -8.33 13.45 33.78
N ASP A 93 -7.07 13.82 33.53
CA ASP A 93 -5.94 12.99 33.10
C ASP A 93 -5.92 11.58 33.77
N ASP A 94 -5.59 10.53 33.00
CA ASP A 94 -5.41 9.13 33.43
C ASP A 94 -6.60 8.41 34.11
N ALA A 95 -7.84 8.89 33.99
CA ALA A 95 -8.99 8.30 34.71
C ALA A 95 -9.41 6.86 34.29
N ASN A 96 -8.90 6.32 33.17
CA ASN A 96 -9.32 5.02 32.63
C ASN A 96 -8.20 4.26 31.89
N ASP A 97 -7.42 3.45 32.61
CA ASP A 97 -6.39 2.53 32.05
C ASP A 97 -6.99 1.12 31.86
N LYS A 98 -7.32 0.73 30.60
CA LYS A 98 -7.93 -0.59 30.31
C LYS A 98 -7.44 -1.23 29.02
N THR A 99 -7.68 -2.54 28.91
CA THR A 99 -7.28 -3.35 27.74
C THR A 99 -8.31 -3.42 26.62
N ASP A 100 -9.58 -3.08 26.86
CA ASP A 100 -10.64 -3.09 25.84
C ASP A 100 -11.75 -2.09 26.24
N ILE A 101 -11.99 -1.03 25.45
CA ILE A 101 -13.17 -0.14 25.58
C ILE A 101 -14.14 -0.45 24.44
N LYS A 102 -15.42 -0.65 24.75
CA LYS A 102 -16.50 -0.97 23.79
C LYS A 102 -17.28 0.27 23.38
N ASP A 103 -18.09 0.13 22.33
CA ASP A 103 -18.95 1.15 21.72
C ASP A 103 -19.71 1.97 22.79
N ASP A 104 -19.73 3.30 22.65
CA ASP A 104 -20.42 4.27 23.50
C ASP A 104 -20.09 4.21 25.01
N ALA A 105 -18.90 3.74 25.40
CA ALA A 105 -18.55 3.59 26.81
C ALA A 105 -18.27 4.90 27.56
N ILE A 106 -17.92 5.98 26.85
CA ILE A 106 -17.51 7.27 27.44
C ILE A 106 -18.30 8.40 26.77
N ASP A 107 -19.18 9.06 27.54
CA ASP A 107 -19.92 10.28 27.16
C ASP A 107 -19.58 11.40 28.16
N ASN A 108 -19.03 12.52 27.67
CA ASN A 108 -18.65 13.66 28.53
C ASN A 108 -18.67 15.00 27.75
N ILE A 109 -18.68 16.10 28.49
CA ILE A 109 -18.63 17.48 27.99
C ILE A 109 -17.19 17.94 27.71
N ASP A 110 -16.20 17.52 28.52
CA ASP A 110 -14.79 17.93 28.39
C ASP A 110 -13.85 16.75 28.74
N ILE A 111 -12.96 16.35 27.81
CA ILE A 111 -11.84 15.42 28.06
C ILE A 111 -10.51 16.17 27.95
N THR A 112 -9.63 16.02 28.97
CA THR A 112 -8.30 16.66 29.00
C THR A 112 -7.17 15.74 28.53
N ASP A 113 -5.96 16.30 28.39
CA ASP A 113 -4.74 15.64 27.91
C ASP A 113 -4.48 14.30 28.64
N ASP A 114 -4.04 13.26 27.93
CA ASP A 114 -3.73 11.91 28.45
C ASP A 114 -4.90 11.21 29.21
N ALA A 115 -6.15 11.62 29.06
CA ALA A 115 -7.27 11.06 29.83
C ALA A 115 -7.68 9.62 29.48
N ILE A 116 -7.34 9.13 28.28
CA ILE A 116 -7.74 7.78 27.83
C ILE A 116 -6.54 7.03 27.23
N ASP A 117 -6.08 5.98 27.94
CA ASP A 117 -5.04 5.03 27.49
C ASP A 117 -5.66 3.63 27.35
N ASN A 118 -5.59 3.05 26.15
CA ASN A 118 -6.08 1.69 25.91
C ASN A 118 -5.24 0.96 24.84
N THR A 119 -5.29 -0.37 24.84
CA THR A 119 -4.69 -1.21 23.81
C THR A 119 -5.54 -1.37 22.54
N ASP A 120 -6.87 -1.28 22.63
CA ASP A 120 -7.82 -1.51 21.51
C ASP A 120 -9.11 -0.66 21.69
N PHE A 121 -9.49 0.13 20.67
CA PHE A 121 -10.80 0.81 20.58
C PHE A 121 -11.70 0.17 19.51
N THR A 122 -13.01 0.10 19.78
CA THR A 122 -14.04 -0.24 18.78
C THR A 122 -14.81 1.01 18.30
N ASP A 123 -15.66 0.84 17.28
CA ASP A 123 -16.41 1.93 16.64
C ASP A 123 -17.26 2.72 17.67
N ASP A 124 -17.27 4.05 17.57
CA ASP A 124 -18.03 4.97 18.44
C ASP A 124 -17.70 4.86 19.95
N ALA A 125 -16.49 4.43 20.33
CA ALA A 125 -16.09 4.24 21.74
C ALA A 125 -16.06 5.54 22.58
N VAL A 126 -15.82 6.70 21.95
CA VAL A 126 -15.73 8.01 22.61
C VAL A 126 -16.63 9.02 21.89
N ASP A 127 -17.64 9.53 22.60
CA ASP A 127 -18.51 10.65 22.18
C ASP A 127 -18.29 11.82 23.15
N ASN A 128 -17.81 12.96 22.65
CA ASN A 128 -17.58 14.15 23.48
C ASN A 128 -17.80 15.44 22.69
N THR A 129 -18.05 16.54 23.42
CA THR A 129 -18.15 17.89 22.86
C THR A 129 -16.79 18.56 22.60
N ASP A 130 -15.78 18.34 23.45
CA ASP A 130 -14.46 18.97 23.39
C ASP A 130 -13.34 17.97 23.83
N VAL A 131 -12.36 17.71 22.96
CA VAL A 131 -11.16 16.88 23.27
C VAL A 131 -9.88 17.69 23.02
N THR A 132 -9.01 17.78 24.02
CA THR A 132 -7.75 18.56 23.95
C THR A 132 -6.54 17.76 23.42
N ASP A 133 -5.40 18.44 23.26
CA ASP A 133 -4.17 17.88 22.68
C ASP A 133 -3.72 16.62 23.46
N ASP A 134 -3.23 15.57 22.76
CA ASP A 134 -2.75 14.31 23.35
C ASP A 134 -3.74 13.55 24.27
N ALA A 135 -5.05 13.81 24.20
CA ALA A 135 -6.06 13.20 25.07
C ALA A 135 -6.27 11.68 24.90
N ILE A 136 -5.91 11.14 23.73
CA ILE A 136 -6.14 9.73 23.36
C ILE A 136 -4.82 9.14 22.84
N ASP A 137 -4.19 8.25 23.61
CA ASP A 137 -3.01 7.47 23.21
C ASP A 137 -3.43 5.99 23.05
N ASN A 138 -3.32 5.43 21.84
CA ASN A 138 -3.63 4.02 21.60
C ASN A 138 -2.79 3.45 20.45
N THR A 139 -2.45 2.17 20.55
CA THR A 139 -1.80 1.36 19.52
C THR A 139 -2.67 0.98 18.31
N ASP A 140 -3.98 0.81 18.47
CA ASP A 140 -4.91 0.34 17.42
C ASP A 140 -6.28 1.04 17.55
N ILE A 141 -6.65 1.84 16.54
CA ILE A 141 -7.93 2.59 16.47
C ILE A 141 -8.70 2.16 15.20
N THR A 142 -9.96 1.72 15.34
CA THR A 142 -10.84 1.38 14.20
C THR A 142 -11.60 2.59 13.64
N ASP A 143 -12.19 2.44 12.44
CA ASP A 143 -12.91 3.51 11.75
C ASP A 143 -14.05 4.08 12.63
N ASN A 144 -14.12 5.40 12.82
CA ASN A 144 -15.11 6.11 13.65
C ASN A 144 -15.06 5.82 15.16
N ALA A 145 -13.95 5.32 15.71
CA ALA A 145 -13.84 5.10 17.16
C ALA A 145 -13.98 6.37 18.03
N VAL A 146 -13.77 7.56 17.43
CA VAL A 146 -13.90 8.86 18.10
C VAL A 146 -14.80 9.76 17.25
N ASP A 147 -15.99 10.12 17.75
CA ASP A 147 -16.88 11.14 17.15
C ASP A 147 -16.92 12.36 18.08
N ASN A 148 -16.32 13.47 17.67
CA ASN A 148 -16.29 14.69 18.48
C ASN A 148 -16.46 15.95 17.62
N THR A 149 -17.20 16.92 18.15
CA THR A 149 -17.47 18.22 17.54
C THR A 149 -16.26 19.14 17.45
N ASP A 150 -15.31 19.08 18.40
CA ASP A 150 -14.12 19.93 18.42
C ASP A 150 -12.85 19.12 18.82
N VAL A 151 -12.07 18.72 17.81
CA VAL A 151 -10.76 18.03 17.97
C VAL A 151 -9.62 18.96 17.52
N THR A 152 -8.62 19.19 18.37
CA THR A 152 -7.45 20.02 18.06
C THR A 152 -6.35 19.27 17.27
N ASP A 153 -5.47 20.02 16.59
CA ASP A 153 -4.33 19.45 15.86
C ASP A 153 -3.46 18.64 16.85
N ASP A 154 -3.12 17.38 16.50
CA ASP A 154 -2.32 16.43 17.31
C ASP A 154 -3.04 15.80 18.54
N ALA A 155 -4.37 15.92 18.67
CA ALA A 155 -5.13 15.30 19.77
C ALA A 155 -5.11 13.74 19.81
N ILE A 156 -4.66 13.09 18.73
CA ILE A 156 -4.59 11.64 18.59
C ILE A 156 -3.20 11.26 18.06
N ASP A 157 -2.35 10.67 18.89
CA ASP A 157 -1.03 10.13 18.48
C ASP A 157 -1.16 8.61 18.28
N ASN A 158 -1.22 8.15 17.03
CA ASN A 158 -1.24 6.70 16.74
C ASN A 158 -0.31 6.33 15.56
N ARG A 159 0.36 5.17 15.67
CA ARG A 159 1.21 4.55 14.65
C ARG A 159 0.47 3.76 13.57
N ASP A 160 -0.74 3.28 13.81
CA ASP A 160 -1.55 2.46 12.89
C ASP A 160 -3.01 2.97 12.84
N ILE A 161 -3.23 4.08 12.11
CA ILE A 161 -4.57 4.62 11.81
C ILE A 161 -5.12 3.95 10.53
N SER A 162 -6.32 3.36 10.59
CA SER A 162 -7.09 3.00 9.39
C SER A 162 -7.72 4.24 8.74
N ASP A 163 -7.84 4.23 7.40
CA ASP A 163 -8.41 5.34 6.62
C ASP A 163 -9.81 5.70 7.20
N ASP A 164 -9.99 6.90 7.77
CA ASP A 164 -11.24 7.50 8.31
C ASP A 164 -11.37 7.62 9.86
N ALA A 165 -10.32 7.36 10.67
CA ALA A 165 -10.42 7.42 12.15
C ALA A 165 -10.60 8.82 12.78
N THR A 166 -10.45 9.91 12.03
CA THR A 166 -10.73 11.27 12.52
C THR A 166 -11.64 11.97 11.51
N ASP A 167 -12.95 11.76 11.64
CA ASP A 167 -13.89 12.59 10.92
C ASP A 167 -13.88 13.95 11.60
N ASN A 168 -13.38 14.99 10.92
CA ASN A 168 -13.68 16.36 11.34
C ASN A 168 -15.13 16.62 10.89
N THR A 169 -16.04 15.95 11.60
CA THR A 169 -17.46 15.87 11.30
C THR A 169 -18.02 17.26 11.31
N ASP A 170 -17.51 18.21 12.11
CA ASP A 170 -18.09 19.54 12.24
C ASP A 170 -17.76 20.51 11.10
N ILE A 171 -16.62 20.44 10.44
CA ILE A 171 -16.44 21.18 9.17
C ILE A 171 -17.30 20.55 8.07
N THR A 172 -17.36 19.22 8.03
CA THR A 172 -18.12 18.50 7.01
C THR A 172 -19.64 18.69 7.21
N LYS A 173 -20.13 18.62 8.44
CA LYS A 173 -21.51 18.78 8.91
C LYS A 173 -21.92 20.24 8.93
N TYR A 174 -21.07 21.19 9.33
CA TYR A 174 -21.38 22.61 9.13
C TYR A 174 -21.49 22.95 7.64
N ILE A 175 -20.67 22.37 6.77
CA ILE A 175 -20.80 22.54 5.32
C ILE A 175 -22.06 21.82 4.81
N VAL A 176 -22.33 20.58 5.23
CA VAL A 176 -23.47 19.74 4.80
C VAL A 176 -24.81 20.25 5.34
N GLU A 177 -24.95 20.62 6.61
CA GLU A 177 -26.16 21.21 7.20
C GLU A 177 -26.47 22.61 6.65
N ASN A 178 -25.44 23.42 6.33
CA ASN A 178 -25.66 24.67 5.60
C ASN A 178 -25.98 24.43 4.11
N LEU A 179 -25.59 23.29 3.54
CA LEU A 179 -26.00 22.86 2.20
C LEU A 179 -27.46 22.35 2.21
N GLU A 180 -27.89 21.58 3.21
CA GLU A 180 -29.25 21.04 3.36
C GLU A 180 -30.31 22.12 3.58
N ASN A 181 -29.97 23.22 4.28
CA ASN A 181 -30.87 24.35 4.50
C ASN A 181 -31.06 25.27 3.29
N THR A 182 -30.44 24.94 2.14
CA THR A 182 -30.69 25.60 0.87
C THR A 182 -31.37 24.64 -0.10
N ASN A 183 -32.59 24.99 -0.56
CA ASN A 183 -33.45 24.17 -1.43
C ASN A 183 -32.88 23.82 -2.83
N TYR A 184 -31.56 23.83 -3.06
CA TYR A 184 -30.99 23.77 -4.41
C TYR A 184 -29.64 23.07 -4.61
N TRP A 185 -29.07 22.23 -3.73
CA TRP A 185 -27.75 21.65 -4.08
C TRP A 185 -27.55 20.22 -3.56
N GLN A 186 -27.63 19.23 -4.46
CA GLN A 186 -26.91 17.96 -4.30
C GLN A 186 -25.60 18.12 -5.07
N LEU A 187 -24.45 18.03 -4.40
CA LEU A 187 -23.23 17.66 -5.12
C LEU A 187 -23.53 16.26 -5.69
N ASN A 188 -23.44 16.10 -7.01
CA ASN A 188 -23.68 14.81 -7.64
C ASN A 188 -22.45 13.89 -7.45
N THR A 189 -21.89 13.88 -6.24
CA THR A 189 -20.69 13.15 -5.85
C THR A 189 -21.03 12.31 -4.63
N GLU A 190 -20.91 11.00 -4.75
CA GLU A 190 -21.32 10.05 -3.71
C GLU A 190 -20.51 10.19 -2.41
N LEU A 191 -19.29 10.77 -2.44
CA LEU A 191 -18.45 11.15 -1.28
C LEU A 191 -17.50 12.31 -1.63
N ILE A 192 -17.15 13.14 -0.64
CA ILE A 192 -16.02 14.10 -0.69
C ILE A 192 -14.80 13.40 -0.09
N CYS A 193 -13.70 13.35 -0.83
CA CYS A 193 -12.48 12.64 -0.44
C CYS A 193 -11.40 13.54 0.17
N ASP A 194 -11.42 14.85 -0.14
CA ASP A 194 -10.48 15.82 0.42
C ASP A 194 -10.95 17.27 0.19
N ILE A 195 -10.45 18.19 1.00
CA ILE A 195 -10.80 19.62 1.00
C ILE A 195 -9.52 20.46 1.14
N GLY A 196 -9.38 21.51 0.31
CA GLY A 196 -8.22 22.40 0.34
C GLY A 196 -8.57 23.89 0.34
N PHE A 197 -7.88 24.66 1.17
CA PHE A 197 -7.98 26.13 1.21
C PHE A 197 -6.90 26.81 0.36
N ASN A 198 -7.28 27.87 -0.36
CA ASN A 198 -6.30 28.69 -1.07
C ASN A 198 -5.63 29.70 -0.13
N LYS A 199 -4.33 29.51 0.16
CA LYS A 199 -3.55 30.42 1.02
C LYS A 199 -3.57 31.89 0.59
N LYS A 200 -3.74 32.18 -0.72
CA LYS A 200 -3.79 33.56 -1.25
C LYS A 200 -5.21 34.13 -1.23
N TYR A 201 -6.22 33.27 -1.36
CA TYR A 201 -7.63 33.62 -1.39
C TYR A 201 -8.37 32.73 -0.38
N PRO A 202 -8.28 33.01 0.93
CA PRO A 202 -8.85 32.16 1.99
C PRO A 202 -10.36 31.95 1.85
N GLU A 203 -11.03 32.84 1.12
CA GLU A 203 -12.44 32.71 0.78
C GLU A 203 -12.72 31.64 -0.28
N VAL A 204 -11.70 30.96 -0.80
CA VAL A 204 -11.83 29.94 -1.85
C VAL A 204 -11.45 28.57 -1.29
N LEU A 205 -12.40 27.66 -1.41
CA LEU A 205 -12.31 26.26 -1.03
C LEU A 205 -12.38 25.39 -2.29
N VAL A 206 -11.58 24.33 -2.34
CA VAL A 206 -11.72 23.26 -3.33
C VAL A 206 -12.12 21.99 -2.60
N THR A 207 -13.11 21.27 -3.12
CA THR A 207 -13.40 19.90 -2.69
C THR A 207 -13.19 18.96 -3.86
N VAL A 208 -12.90 17.71 -3.55
CA VAL A 208 -12.87 16.64 -4.55
C VAL A 208 -13.75 15.50 -4.09
N GLY A 209 -14.53 14.97 -5.02
CA GLY A 209 -15.09 13.63 -4.89
C GLY A 209 -14.33 12.65 -5.76
N LYS A 210 -14.82 11.40 -5.77
CA LYS A 210 -14.20 10.26 -6.48
C LYS A 210 -13.75 10.59 -7.92
N GLU A 211 -14.55 11.32 -8.69
CA GLU A 211 -14.22 11.64 -10.10
C GLU A 211 -14.25 13.15 -10.41
N HIS A 212 -14.50 14.02 -9.42
CA HIS A 212 -14.86 15.42 -9.66
C HIS A 212 -14.13 16.37 -8.72
N ILE A 213 -13.75 17.54 -9.25
CA ILE A 213 -13.23 18.68 -8.46
C ILE A 213 -14.29 19.79 -8.45
N ALA A 214 -14.68 20.27 -7.28
CA ALA A 214 -15.63 21.37 -7.10
C ALA A 214 -14.98 22.56 -6.39
N TRP A 215 -15.43 23.77 -6.73
CA TRP A 215 -14.87 25.02 -6.19
C TRP A 215 -15.94 25.87 -5.53
N PHE A 216 -15.67 26.27 -4.29
CA PHE A 216 -16.59 27.05 -3.48
C PHE A 216 -15.97 28.37 -3.09
N LYS A 217 -16.86 29.34 -2.87
CA LYS A 217 -16.52 30.63 -2.31
C LYS A 217 -17.26 30.82 -0.99
N ILE A 218 -16.51 31.15 0.05
CA ILE A 218 -16.98 31.41 1.40
C ILE A 218 -17.26 32.90 1.53
N TYR A 219 -18.40 33.24 2.12
CA TYR A 219 -18.80 34.61 2.43
C TYR A 219 -18.97 34.73 3.95
N PRO A 220 -17.91 35.12 4.68
CA PRO A 220 -17.94 35.17 6.15
C PRO A 220 -19.03 36.08 6.70
N ASP A 221 -19.23 37.24 6.07
CA ASP A 221 -20.21 38.24 6.49
C ASP A 221 -21.65 37.73 6.46
N SER A 222 -21.97 36.84 5.51
CA SER A 222 -23.29 36.23 5.38
C SER A 222 -23.36 34.82 5.95
N LYS A 223 -22.25 34.28 6.48
CA LYS A 223 -22.12 32.87 6.89
C LYS A 223 -22.64 31.89 5.84
N THR A 224 -22.32 32.14 4.57
CA THR A 224 -22.75 31.27 3.47
C THR A 224 -21.58 30.80 2.64
N VAL A 225 -21.69 29.58 2.14
CA VAL A 225 -20.80 29.01 1.14
C VAL A 225 -21.57 28.91 -0.16
N GLN A 226 -20.99 29.38 -1.26
CA GLN A 226 -21.62 29.27 -2.58
C GLN A 226 -20.70 28.54 -3.54
N LEU A 227 -21.27 27.58 -4.27
CA LEU A 227 -20.61 26.97 -5.42
C LEU A 227 -20.29 28.09 -6.42
N SER A 228 -19.01 28.35 -6.64
CA SER A 228 -18.60 29.52 -7.41
C SER A 228 -18.38 29.20 -8.89
N ALA A 229 -18.39 27.93 -9.28
CA ALA A 229 -18.60 27.45 -10.64
C ALA A 229 -18.84 25.93 -10.67
N HIS A 230 -19.63 25.46 -11.64
CA HIS A 230 -19.55 24.09 -12.16
C HIS A 230 -18.49 24.03 -13.27
N PRO A 231 -17.26 23.62 -12.96
CA PRO A 231 -16.52 22.86 -13.93
C PRO A 231 -16.44 21.44 -13.37
N ASP A 232 -17.27 20.54 -13.91
CA ASP A 232 -17.07 19.11 -13.72
C ASP A 232 -15.73 18.75 -14.38
N TYR A 233 -14.64 18.92 -13.64
CA TYR A 233 -13.34 18.38 -14.05
C TYR A 233 -13.38 16.90 -13.74
N GLU A 234 -13.84 16.13 -14.72
CA GLU A 234 -13.76 14.67 -14.68
C GLU A 234 -12.27 14.31 -14.73
N ILE A 235 -11.74 13.84 -13.60
CA ILE A 235 -10.41 13.25 -13.59
C ILE A 235 -10.52 11.98 -14.41
N GLY A 236 -9.85 11.98 -15.57
CA GLY A 236 -10.00 10.91 -16.54
C GLY A 236 -9.86 9.55 -15.87
N LYS A 237 -10.84 8.67 -16.05
CA LYS A 237 -10.97 7.35 -15.40
C LYS A 237 -9.71 6.47 -15.44
N ALA A 238 -8.75 6.79 -16.30
CA ALA A 238 -7.44 6.15 -16.40
C ALA A 238 -6.50 6.46 -15.22
N ASN A 239 -6.81 7.49 -14.42
CA ASN A 239 -6.00 7.94 -13.29
C ASN A 239 -6.55 7.51 -11.93
N GLY A 240 -7.69 6.84 -11.89
CA GLY A 240 -8.33 6.45 -10.63
C GLY A 240 -9.06 7.62 -9.99
N GLY A 241 -9.56 7.37 -8.78
CA GLY A 241 -10.23 8.41 -8.01
C GLY A 241 -9.24 9.33 -7.33
N VAL A 242 -9.70 10.49 -6.87
CA VAL A 242 -8.86 11.39 -6.06
C VAL A 242 -8.71 10.83 -4.66
N ARG A 243 -7.49 10.92 -4.11
CA ARG A 243 -7.20 10.60 -2.71
C ARG A 243 -6.70 11.79 -1.91
N MET A 244 -6.00 12.73 -2.56
CA MET A 244 -5.44 13.89 -1.87
C MET A 244 -5.35 15.10 -2.79
N LEU A 245 -5.37 16.28 -2.20
CA LEU A 245 -5.16 17.57 -2.81
C LEU A 245 -4.09 18.36 -2.07
N LEU A 246 -3.32 19.13 -2.84
CA LEU A 246 -2.48 20.17 -2.26
C LEU A 246 -2.62 21.46 -3.06
N MET A 247 -3.14 22.50 -2.39
CA MET A 247 -3.27 23.83 -2.95
C MET A 247 -1.99 24.65 -2.72
N HIS A 248 -1.28 24.99 -3.79
CA HIS A 248 -0.09 25.84 -3.72
C HIS A 248 -0.18 27.04 -4.68
N VAL A 249 -0.60 28.20 -4.16
CA VAL A 249 -0.64 29.55 -4.78
C VAL A 249 -1.31 29.63 -6.16
N ASN A 250 -0.72 29.02 -7.19
CA ASN A 250 -1.17 28.98 -8.57
C ASN A 250 -1.22 27.55 -9.16
N ARG A 251 -1.09 26.51 -8.33
CA ARG A 251 -1.22 25.11 -8.71
C ARG A 251 -2.05 24.33 -7.69
N LEU A 252 -2.82 23.39 -8.20
CA LEU A 252 -3.44 22.31 -7.44
C LEU A 252 -2.68 21.03 -7.79
N LEU A 253 -2.12 20.36 -6.80
CA LEU A 253 -1.64 18.99 -6.96
C LEU A 253 -2.76 18.03 -6.54
N ILE A 254 -2.90 16.93 -7.26
CA ILE A 254 -3.96 15.95 -7.04
C ILE A 254 -3.29 14.58 -7.01
N GLY A 255 -3.28 13.93 -5.85
CA GLY A 255 -2.88 12.53 -5.73
C GLY A 255 -4.09 11.63 -5.95
N THR A 256 -3.89 10.53 -6.67
CA THR A 256 -4.98 9.62 -7.05
C THR A 256 -4.77 8.20 -6.52
N THR A 257 -5.85 7.43 -6.46
CA THR A 257 -5.84 6.02 -6.02
C THR A 257 -5.12 5.07 -6.99
N MET A 258 -4.71 5.54 -8.17
CA MET A 258 -3.85 4.78 -9.10
C MET A 258 -2.43 5.36 -9.15
N ASN A 259 -1.93 5.81 -7.99
CA ASN A 259 -0.60 6.36 -7.77
C ASN A 259 -0.17 7.41 -8.82
N ALA A 260 -1.13 8.25 -9.24
CA ALA A 260 -0.86 9.36 -10.13
C ALA A 260 -0.77 10.65 -9.32
N LEU A 261 0.22 11.48 -9.63
CA LEU A 261 0.27 12.87 -9.20
C LEU A 261 -0.09 13.75 -10.39
N LEU A 262 -1.30 14.28 -10.40
CA LEU A 262 -1.76 15.23 -11.40
C LEU A 262 -1.49 16.66 -10.91
N SER A 263 -1.52 17.60 -11.84
CA SER A 263 -1.42 19.01 -11.50
C SER A 263 -2.38 19.81 -12.37
N ALA A 264 -3.02 20.80 -11.76
CA ALA A 264 -3.80 21.81 -12.47
C ALA A 264 -3.23 23.19 -12.18
N LYS A 265 -3.09 24.01 -13.22
CA LYS A 265 -2.74 25.43 -13.09
C LYS A 265 -3.99 26.22 -12.73
N ILE A 266 -3.81 27.13 -11.78
CA ILE A 266 -4.82 28.08 -11.33
C ILE A 266 -4.35 29.47 -11.76
N ALA A 267 -5.23 30.26 -12.39
CA ALA A 267 -4.85 31.59 -12.86
C ALA A 267 -4.40 32.52 -11.73
N GLN A 268 -3.35 33.29 -11.99
CA GLN A 268 -2.75 34.23 -11.03
C GLN A 268 -3.59 35.52 -10.84
N ASN A 269 -4.38 35.89 -11.86
CA ASN A 269 -5.18 37.11 -11.93
C ASN A 269 -6.61 36.77 -12.36
N GLY A 270 -7.59 37.02 -11.48
CA GLY A 270 -8.99 36.62 -11.68
C GLY A 270 -9.42 35.59 -10.64
N SER A 271 -10.71 35.23 -10.66
CA SER A 271 -11.22 34.20 -9.76
C SER A 271 -10.44 32.90 -10.00
N PRO A 272 -9.86 32.25 -8.96
CA PRO A 272 -9.15 30.97 -9.07
C PRO A 272 -10.00 29.82 -9.66
N ILE A 273 -11.27 30.11 -9.95
CA ILE A 273 -12.36 29.19 -10.25
C ILE A 273 -12.74 29.22 -11.75
N LYS A 274 -12.25 30.21 -12.53
CA LYS A 274 -12.64 30.39 -13.95
C LYS A 274 -11.63 29.88 -14.99
N ASP A 275 -10.37 29.73 -14.59
CA ASP A 275 -9.26 29.46 -15.52
C ASP A 275 -8.36 28.32 -14.99
N VAL A 276 -8.98 27.23 -14.55
CA VAL A 276 -8.24 26.01 -14.14
C VAL A 276 -7.90 25.18 -15.37
N SER A 277 -6.65 24.76 -15.51
CA SER A 277 -6.23 23.87 -16.60
C SER A 277 -5.42 22.71 -16.04
N LEU A 278 -5.92 21.49 -16.21
CA LEU A 278 -5.16 20.27 -15.92
C LEU A 278 -3.98 20.19 -16.87
N ASP A 279 -2.82 19.81 -16.33
CA ASP A 279 -1.68 19.46 -17.14
C ASP A 279 -2.04 18.21 -17.96
N GLU A 280 -1.59 18.17 -19.22
CA GLU A 280 -1.94 17.13 -20.20
C GLU A 280 -1.49 15.73 -19.76
N PHE A 281 -0.43 15.66 -18.95
CA PHE A 281 0.16 14.43 -18.45
C PHE A 281 0.33 14.51 -16.93
N PRO A 282 0.22 13.39 -16.20
CA PRO A 282 0.60 13.33 -14.79
C PRO A 282 2.05 13.81 -14.60
N ILE A 283 2.32 14.48 -13.48
CA ILE A 283 3.68 14.83 -13.06
C ILE A 283 4.50 13.55 -12.89
N THR A 284 3.93 12.58 -12.19
CA THR A 284 4.45 11.23 -12.09
C THR A 284 3.27 10.27 -11.97
N GLN A 285 3.44 9.07 -12.50
CA GLN A 285 2.50 7.98 -12.30
C GLN A 285 3.26 6.67 -12.40
N CYS A 286 3.11 5.82 -11.40
CA CYS A 286 3.71 4.49 -11.34
C CYS A 286 2.63 3.40 -11.34
N HIS A 287 3.05 2.19 -11.00
CA HIS A 287 2.13 1.09 -10.73
C HIS A 287 1.40 1.31 -9.41
N TYR A 288 0.22 0.73 -9.26
CA TYR A 288 -0.61 0.84 -8.05
C TYR A 288 -1.02 -0.53 -7.48
N ASP A 289 -0.37 -1.59 -7.95
CA ASP A 289 -0.41 -2.94 -7.41
C ASP A 289 0.97 -3.58 -7.65
N ASP A 290 1.17 -4.79 -7.14
CA ASP A 290 2.43 -5.53 -7.13
C ASP A 290 3.16 -5.48 -8.50
N LEU A 291 4.33 -4.85 -8.51
CA LEU A 291 5.16 -4.67 -9.69
C LEU A 291 6.29 -5.70 -9.70
N ARG A 292 6.41 -6.49 -10.78
CA ARG A 292 7.47 -7.51 -10.91
C ARG A 292 8.09 -7.58 -12.29
N GLY A 293 7.31 -7.27 -13.34
CA GLY A 293 7.77 -7.29 -14.71
C GLY A 293 8.65 -6.09 -15.01
N ILE A 294 9.89 -6.34 -15.43
CA ILE A 294 10.78 -5.32 -16.00
C ILE A 294 11.65 -5.91 -17.12
N SER A 295 11.69 -5.19 -18.25
CA SER A 295 12.55 -5.51 -19.39
C SER A 295 13.19 -4.23 -19.93
N VAL A 296 14.40 -4.37 -20.48
CA VAL A 296 15.02 -3.32 -21.26
C VAL A 296 14.39 -3.30 -22.66
N LEU A 297 14.25 -2.10 -23.23
CA LEU A 297 13.79 -1.92 -24.60
C LEU A 297 14.97 -1.92 -25.59
N PRO A 298 14.78 -2.46 -26.80
CA PRO A 298 15.81 -2.44 -27.82
C PRO A 298 16.06 -1.02 -28.36
N PRO A 299 17.22 -0.77 -29.01
CA PRO A 299 17.57 0.55 -29.53
C PRO A 299 16.60 1.15 -30.57
N SER A 300 15.65 0.38 -31.09
CA SER A 300 14.58 0.89 -31.96
C SER A 300 13.65 1.87 -31.21
N TRP A 301 13.53 1.74 -29.88
CA TRP A 301 12.87 2.69 -29.02
C TRP A 301 13.82 3.85 -28.68
N THR A 302 13.83 4.88 -29.51
CA THR A 302 14.79 6.00 -29.36
C THR A 302 14.49 6.95 -28.20
N HIS A 303 13.25 6.95 -27.70
CA HIS A 303 12.79 7.84 -26.63
C HIS A 303 12.54 7.12 -25.30
N ALA A 304 12.81 5.81 -25.21
CA ALA A 304 12.58 4.99 -24.04
C ALA A 304 13.59 3.85 -23.99
N ASP A 305 13.86 3.31 -22.81
CA ASP A 305 14.79 2.20 -22.65
C ASP A 305 14.30 1.11 -21.68
N VAL A 306 13.14 1.28 -21.06
CA VAL A 306 12.61 0.33 -20.07
C VAL A 306 11.11 0.16 -20.26
N VAL A 307 10.62 -1.06 -20.11
CA VAL A 307 9.20 -1.38 -19.98
C VAL A 307 8.96 -2.17 -18.70
N THR A 308 7.85 -1.86 -18.02
CA THR A 308 7.39 -2.58 -16.84
C THR A 308 5.95 -3.01 -16.99
N ALA A 309 5.58 -4.07 -16.27
CA ALA A 309 4.21 -4.57 -16.20
C ALA A 309 3.91 -5.16 -14.81
N GLY A 310 2.73 -4.86 -14.27
CA GLY A 310 2.33 -5.21 -12.90
C GLY A 310 1.01 -5.96 -12.81
N LEU A 311 0.62 -6.32 -11.58
CA LEU A 311 -0.66 -6.95 -11.27
C LEU A 311 -1.87 -6.01 -11.47
N ASP A 312 -1.60 -4.72 -11.58
CA ASP A 312 -2.57 -3.67 -11.91
C ASP A 312 -3.01 -3.69 -13.38
N GLY A 313 -2.37 -4.51 -14.22
CA GLY A 313 -2.66 -4.57 -15.65
C GLY A 313 -2.10 -3.37 -16.43
N LEU A 314 -1.26 -2.55 -15.80
CA LEU A 314 -0.55 -1.48 -16.47
C LEU A 314 0.69 -1.99 -17.19
N ILE A 315 0.94 -1.42 -18.37
CA ILE A 315 2.21 -1.47 -19.07
C ILE A 315 2.72 -0.04 -19.12
N CYS A 316 3.89 0.19 -18.51
CA CYS A 316 4.52 1.50 -18.45
C CYS A 316 5.87 1.46 -19.17
N VAL A 317 6.14 2.48 -19.97
CA VAL A 317 7.39 2.62 -20.72
C VAL A 317 8.10 3.88 -20.25
N TYR A 318 9.37 3.73 -19.87
CA TYR A 318 10.16 4.79 -19.26
C TYR A 318 11.38 5.15 -20.08
N ASN A 319 11.77 6.41 -19.94
CA ASN A 319 13.07 6.92 -20.32
C ASN A 319 13.92 7.14 -19.06
N SER A 320 14.88 6.24 -18.80
CA SER A 320 15.75 6.31 -17.62
C SER A 320 16.61 7.58 -17.58
N GLY A 321 16.98 8.12 -18.75
CA GLY A 321 17.78 9.35 -18.85
C GLY A 321 17.05 10.60 -18.34
N SER A 322 15.73 10.64 -18.45
CA SER A 322 14.89 11.76 -17.99
C SER A 322 14.05 11.44 -16.76
N CYS A 323 14.07 10.18 -16.29
CA CYS A 323 13.23 9.70 -15.19
C CYS A 323 11.72 9.95 -15.46
N LYS A 324 11.28 9.78 -16.70
CA LYS A 324 9.89 10.01 -17.12
C LYS A 324 9.26 8.77 -17.72
N SER A 325 8.01 8.54 -17.39
CA SER A 325 7.13 7.68 -18.18
C SER A 325 6.82 8.38 -19.50
N VAL A 326 7.03 7.70 -20.62
CA VAL A 326 6.78 8.24 -21.96
C VAL A 326 5.57 7.60 -22.65
N PHE A 327 5.15 6.42 -22.17
CA PHE A 327 3.96 5.75 -22.67
C PHE A 327 3.36 4.87 -21.58
N LYS A 328 2.03 4.76 -21.58
CA LYS A 328 1.28 3.92 -20.66
C LYS A 328 0.07 3.33 -21.37
N GLN A 329 -0.20 2.06 -21.08
CA GLN A 329 -1.41 1.39 -21.50
C GLN A 329 -1.97 0.51 -20.39
N HIS A 330 -3.28 0.59 -20.15
CA HIS A 330 -3.96 -0.22 -19.16
C HIS A 330 -4.78 -1.31 -19.86
N LEU A 331 -4.41 -2.56 -19.61
CA LEU A 331 -5.18 -3.74 -20.02
C LEU A 331 -6.03 -4.18 -18.83
N LYS A 332 -7.27 -3.69 -18.76
CA LYS A 332 -8.17 -3.93 -17.62
C LYS A 332 -8.46 -5.42 -17.45
N GLY A 333 -8.33 -5.91 -16.21
CA GLY A 333 -8.60 -7.30 -15.84
C GLY A 333 -7.42 -8.25 -16.01
N PHE A 334 -6.33 -7.80 -16.64
CA PHE A 334 -5.10 -8.57 -16.76
C PHE A 334 -4.21 -8.34 -15.53
N LYS A 335 -3.41 -9.35 -15.17
CA LYS A 335 -2.53 -9.32 -14.00
C LYS A 335 -1.17 -9.89 -14.38
N PHE A 336 -0.18 -9.03 -14.64
CA PHE A 336 1.12 -9.44 -15.19
C PHE A 336 2.19 -9.59 -14.10
N LEU A 337 3.05 -10.60 -14.24
CA LEU A 337 4.16 -10.87 -13.31
C LEU A 337 5.53 -10.75 -13.98
N CYS A 338 5.59 -10.95 -15.29
CA CYS A 338 6.83 -10.87 -16.04
C CYS A 338 6.59 -10.30 -17.44
N VAL A 339 7.62 -9.67 -17.99
CA VAL A 339 7.59 -9.01 -19.29
C VAL A 339 8.95 -9.16 -19.97
N ASP A 340 8.96 -9.30 -21.29
CA ASP A 340 10.15 -9.25 -22.12
C ASP A 340 9.82 -8.67 -23.49
N MET A 341 10.74 -7.91 -24.08
CA MET A 341 10.58 -7.35 -25.43
C MET A 341 11.48 -8.09 -26.41
N ASP A 342 10.95 -8.33 -27.61
CA ASP A 342 11.73 -8.87 -28.71
C ASP A 342 12.79 -7.87 -29.21
N ILE A 343 13.76 -8.37 -29.99
CA ILE A 343 14.88 -7.57 -30.50
C ILE A 343 14.44 -6.46 -31.48
N THR A 344 13.30 -6.62 -32.15
CA THR A 344 12.78 -5.59 -33.07
C THR A 344 12.08 -4.45 -32.33
N GLY A 345 11.58 -4.71 -31.12
CA GLY A 345 10.80 -3.77 -30.33
C GLY A 345 9.34 -3.70 -30.77
N GLN A 346 8.86 -4.69 -31.55
CA GLN A 346 7.50 -4.76 -32.06
C GLN A 346 6.64 -5.77 -31.30
N LEU A 347 7.24 -6.71 -30.58
CA LEU A 347 6.50 -7.73 -29.81
C LEU A 347 6.86 -7.65 -28.34
N LEU A 348 5.83 -7.62 -27.51
CA LEU A 348 5.93 -7.67 -26.05
C LEU A 348 5.32 -8.99 -25.56
N ALA A 349 6.11 -9.80 -24.85
CA ALA A 349 5.63 -11.02 -24.22
C ALA A 349 5.38 -10.76 -22.72
N LEU A 350 4.23 -11.21 -22.22
CA LEU A 350 3.81 -11.01 -20.84
C LEU A 350 3.34 -12.34 -20.25
N GLY A 351 3.81 -12.67 -19.06
CA GLY A 351 3.29 -13.82 -18.29
C GLY A 351 2.37 -13.34 -17.17
N SER A 352 1.20 -13.96 -17.05
CA SER A 352 0.17 -13.55 -16.10
C SER A 352 0.14 -14.38 -14.82
N ARG A 353 -0.51 -13.82 -13.79
CA ARG A 353 -0.80 -14.50 -12.51
C ARG A 353 -1.70 -15.72 -12.67
N ASP A 354 -2.50 -15.77 -13.72
CA ASP A 354 -3.34 -16.91 -14.04
C ASP A 354 -2.73 -17.79 -15.13
N GLY A 355 -1.43 -17.77 -15.36
CA GLY A 355 -0.78 -18.81 -16.17
C GLY A 355 -0.95 -18.67 -17.69
N HIS A 356 -1.41 -17.51 -18.17
CA HIS A 356 -1.49 -17.16 -19.57
C HIS A 356 -0.19 -16.49 -20.05
N LEU A 357 0.20 -16.84 -21.28
CA LEU A 357 1.17 -16.10 -22.06
C LEU A 357 0.41 -15.15 -22.98
N HIS A 358 0.63 -13.86 -22.80
CA HIS A 358 0.13 -12.83 -23.71
C HIS A 358 1.26 -12.36 -24.63
N ILE A 359 0.95 -12.14 -25.90
CA ILE A 359 1.87 -11.53 -26.86
C ILE A 359 1.15 -10.36 -27.48
N LEU A 360 1.70 -9.17 -27.26
CA LEU A 360 1.19 -7.92 -27.81
C LEU A 360 2.09 -7.45 -28.96
N GLU A 361 1.48 -6.87 -29.98
CA GLU A 361 2.18 -6.25 -31.11
C GLU A 361 2.03 -4.72 -31.06
N TRP A 362 3.12 -3.99 -31.29
CA TRP A 362 3.08 -2.53 -31.36
C TRP A 362 2.47 -2.08 -32.68
N THR A 363 1.23 -1.58 -32.64
CA THR A 363 0.51 -1.11 -33.81
C THR A 363 -0.13 0.25 -33.55
N ASN A 364 0.09 1.23 -34.43
CA ASN A 364 -0.54 2.56 -34.35
C ASN A 364 -0.41 3.23 -32.97
N ASP A 365 0.79 3.19 -32.38
CA ASP A 365 1.11 3.78 -31.08
C ASP A 365 0.37 3.16 -29.87
N PHE A 366 -0.06 1.90 -29.97
CA PHE A 366 -0.52 1.10 -28.83
C PHE A 366 -0.14 -0.38 -29.00
N TRP A 367 -0.19 -1.13 -27.89
CA TRP A 367 -0.03 -2.58 -27.86
C TRP A 367 -1.35 -3.29 -28.13
N ASP A 368 -1.43 -4.02 -29.24
CA ASP A 368 -2.60 -4.84 -29.59
C ASP A 368 -2.35 -6.31 -29.23
N GLU A 369 -3.31 -6.95 -28.55
CA GLU A 369 -3.16 -8.34 -28.15
C GLU A 369 -3.31 -9.28 -29.37
N LYS A 370 -2.27 -10.07 -29.62
CA LYS A 370 -2.24 -11.07 -30.70
C LYS A 370 -2.41 -12.49 -30.22
N VAL A 371 -1.95 -12.76 -29.01
CA VAL A 371 -2.02 -14.09 -28.40
C VAL A 371 -2.42 -13.93 -26.96
N ASP A 372 -3.40 -14.74 -26.56
CA ASP A 372 -3.72 -15.08 -25.18
C ASP A 372 -3.81 -16.61 -25.12
N GLN A 373 -2.86 -17.26 -24.44
CA GLN A 373 -2.77 -18.71 -24.39
C GLN A 373 -2.47 -19.20 -22.98
N LYS A 374 -3.41 -19.96 -22.41
CA LYS A 374 -3.22 -20.65 -21.12
C LYS A 374 -2.15 -21.72 -21.26
N LEU A 375 -1.03 -21.55 -20.55
CA LEU A 375 0.11 -22.49 -20.57
C LEU A 375 0.13 -23.40 -19.35
N SER A 376 -0.12 -22.81 -18.18
CA SER A 376 -0.11 -23.49 -16.90
C SER A 376 -1.41 -23.23 -16.14
N LYS A 377 -1.74 -24.14 -15.22
CA LYS A 377 -2.83 -23.92 -14.26
C LYS A 377 -2.47 -22.84 -13.24
N ASP A 378 -1.19 -22.68 -12.99
CA ASP A 378 -0.62 -21.71 -12.05
C ASP A 378 0.09 -20.57 -12.81
N ARG A 379 0.56 -19.55 -12.10
CA ARG A 379 1.15 -18.33 -12.64
C ARG A 379 2.40 -18.58 -13.49
N LEU A 380 2.67 -17.65 -14.42
CA LEU A 380 3.96 -17.58 -15.13
C LEU A 380 4.85 -16.55 -14.44
N ASP A 381 6.00 -17.00 -13.93
CA ASP A 381 6.91 -16.18 -13.13
C ASP A 381 8.01 -15.53 -13.99
N VAL A 382 8.29 -16.04 -15.19
CA VAL A 382 9.32 -15.50 -16.09
C VAL A 382 8.98 -15.76 -17.56
N VAL A 383 9.28 -14.80 -18.43
CA VAL A 383 9.17 -14.91 -19.88
C VAL A 383 10.40 -14.31 -20.55
N LYS A 384 10.91 -14.94 -21.62
CA LYS A 384 12.07 -14.48 -22.39
C LYS A 384 11.98 -14.82 -23.86
N PHE A 385 12.18 -13.83 -24.74
CA PHE A 385 12.41 -14.05 -26.17
C PHE A 385 13.79 -14.65 -26.42
N SER A 386 13.89 -15.47 -27.47
CA SER A 386 15.19 -15.87 -28.02
C SER A 386 15.92 -14.68 -28.64
N PRO A 387 17.25 -14.74 -28.81
CA PRO A 387 18.04 -13.62 -29.32
C PRO A 387 17.61 -13.13 -30.71
N ASP A 388 17.05 -14.03 -31.53
CA ASP A 388 16.52 -13.73 -32.87
C ASP A 388 15.00 -13.48 -32.89
N GLY A 389 14.33 -13.47 -31.75
CA GLY A 389 12.88 -13.28 -31.63
C GLY A 389 12.02 -14.44 -32.18
N SER A 390 12.63 -15.55 -32.62
CA SER A 390 11.90 -16.67 -33.22
C SER A 390 11.18 -17.56 -32.23
N MET A 391 11.61 -17.56 -30.96
CA MET A 391 11.07 -18.37 -29.88
C MET A 391 10.79 -17.53 -28.63
N ILE A 392 9.85 -18.00 -27.81
CA ILE A 392 9.56 -17.48 -26.48
C ILE A 392 9.68 -18.64 -25.49
N ALA A 393 10.41 -18.44 -24.39
CA ALA A 393 10.40 -19.33 -23.25
C ALA A 393 9.60 -18.71 -22.12
N ALA A 394 8.62 -19.44 -21.57
CA ALA A 394 7.84 -19.04 -20.42
C ALA A 394 7.99 -20.06 -19.28
N GLY A 395 8.43 -19.61 -18.12
CA GLY A 395 8.61 -20.42 -16.92
C GLY A 395 7.40 -20.33 -16.01
N GLY A 396 6.80 -21.47 -15.69
CA GLY A 396 5.63 -21.57 -14.82
C GLY A 396 6.00 -21.83 -13.36
N HIS A 397 5.06 -21.50 -12.48
CA HIS A 397 5.12 -21.87 -11.07
C HIS A 397 5.00 -23.39 -10.86
N ASP A 398 4.50 -24.11 -11.86
CA ASP A 398 4.43 -25.57 -11.92
C ASP A 398 5.77 -26.27 -12.20
N GLY A 399 6.88 -25.53 -12.26
CA GLY A 399 8.22 -26.06 -12.50
C GLY A 399 8.47 -26.49 -13.95
N ALA A 400 7.59 -26.12 -14.89
CA ALA A 400 7.81 -26.36 -16.30
C ALA A 400 8.23 -25.09 -17.03
N VAL A 401 9.00 -25.27 -18.11
CA VAL A 401 9.28 -24.22 -19.08
C VAL A 401 8.59 -24.56 -20.39
N TYR A 402 7.85 -23.60 -20.94
CA TYR A 402 7.09 -23.73 -22.17
C TYR A 402 7.80 -22.97 -23.28
N ILE A 403 8.17 -23.66 -24.36
CA ILE A 403 8.80 -23.03 -25.53
C ILE A 403 7.74 -22.85 -26.61
N TYR A 404 7.54 -21.62 -27.05
CA TYR A 404 6.66 -21.24 -28.15
C TYR A 404 7.49 -20.78 -29.34
N THR A 405 7.00 -21.06 -30.56
CA THR A 405 7.64 -20.63 -31.81
C THR A 405 6.58 -20.19 -32.81
N LEU A 406 6.92 -19.24 -33.68
CA LEU A 406 6.08 -18.91 -34.83
C LEU A 406 6.07 -20.08 -35.81
N ARG A 407 4.88 -20.56 -36.18
CA ARG A 407 4.69 -21.58 -37.22
C ARG A 407 3.71 -21.09 -38.28
N THR A 408 4.03 -21.40 -39.54
CA THR A 408 3.09 -21.22 -40.65
C THR A 408 2.12 -22.39 -40.66
N LYS A 409 0.83 -22.09 -40.46
CA LYS A 409 -0.26 -23.04 -40.53
C LYS A 409 -0.56 -23.43 -41.98
N ILE A 410 -1.38 -24.47 -42.14
CA ILE A 410 -1.79 -24.99 -43.46
C ILE A 410 -2.48 -23.92 -44.30
N ASP A 411 -3.20 -23.00 -43.66
CA ASP A 411 -3.88 -21.86 -44.27
C ASP A 411 -2.95 -20.66 -44.59
N GLN A 412 -1.63 -20.84 -44.45
CA GLN A 412 -0.59 -19.82 -44.61
C GLN A 412 -0.61 -18.70 -43.55
N SER A 413 -1.47 -18.77 -42.53
CA SER A 413 -1.38 -17.88 -41.38
C SER A 413 -0.14 -18.21 -40.54
N ILE A 414 0.46 -17.21 -39.92
CA ILE A 414 1.56 -17.39 -38.98
C ILE A 414 1.00 -17.23 -37.57
N ALA A 415 1.23 -18.21 -36.71
CA ALA A 415 0.76 -18.17 -35.33
C ALA A 415 1.82 -18.73 -34.37
N TRP A 416 1.78 -18.26 -33.13
CA TRP A 416 2.57 -18.82 -32.05
C TRP A 416 1.99 -20.17 -31.62
N GLU A 417 2.81 -21.22 -31.65
CA GLU A 417 2.42 -22.57 -31.23
C GLU A 417 3.43 -23.14 -30.25
N LEU A 418 2.93 -23.98 -29.33
CA LEU A 418 3.78 -24.71 -28.38
C LEU A 418 4.74 -25.62 -29.18
N HIS A 419 6.03 -25.33 -29.06
CA HIS A 419 7.10 -26.13 -29.65
C HIS A 419 7.42 -27.35 -28.78
N CYS A 420 7.68 -27.12 -27.49
CA CYS A 420 7.93 -28.19 -26.52
C CYS A 420 7.69 -27.70 -25.08
N LYS A 421 7.54 -28.66 -24.16
CA LYS A 421 7.43 -28.43 -22.72
C LYS A 421 8.62 -29.10 -22.02
N LEU A 422 9.43 -28.30 -21.34
CA LEU A 422 10.59 -28.74 -20.56
C LEU A 422 10.12 -29.09 -19.15
N GLN A 423 10.35 -30.32 -18.73
CA GLN A 423 9.98 -30.83 -17.42
C GLN A 423 11.21 -31.39 -16.71
N GLY A 424 11.34 -31.11 -15.42
CA GLY A 424 12.44 -31.65 -14.63
C GLY A 424 12.76 -30.87 -13.36
N HIS A 425 12.28 -29.63 -13.22
CA HIS A 425 12.49 -28.86 -11.99
C HIS A 425 11.54 -29.31 -10.87
N GLY A 426 12.07 -29.34 -9.64
CA GLY A 426 11.32 -29.67 -8.43
C GLY A 426 10.57 -28.48 -7.80
N GLY A 427 10.69 -27.29 -8.37
CA GLY A 427 10.06 -26.07 -7.87
C GLY A 427 9.76 -25.07 -8.99
N ALA A 428 9.09 -23.97 -8.63
CA ALA A 428 8.70 -22.90 -9.54
C ALA A 428 9.90 -22.32 -10.29
N ILE A 429 9.74 -22.09 -11.59
CA ILE A 429 10.79 -21.48 -12.41
C ILE A 429 10.95 -20.02 -12.00
N ASN A 430 12.18 -19.61 -11.70
CA ASN A 430 12.47 -18.27 -11.16
C ASN A 430 13.58 -17.51 -11.92
N GLY A 431 14.11 -18.12 -12.99
CA GLY A 431 15.11 -17.53 -13.88
C GLY A 431 15.20 -18.31 -15.18
N LEU A 432 15.38 -17.59 -16.30
CA LEU A 432 15.56 -18.13 -17.65
C LEU A 432 16.57 -17.26 -18.39
N ASP A 433 17.54 -17.90 -19.06
CA ASP A 433 18.45 -17.22 -19.98
C ASP A 433 18.69 -18.06 -21.23
N TRP A 434 18.62 -17.41 -22.39
CA TRP A 434 18.99 -17.98 -23.69
C TRP A 434 20.49 -17.82 -23.93
N SER A 435 21.10 -18.79 -24.63
CA SER A 435 22.45 -18.60 -25.17
C SER A 435 22.44 -17.47 -26.20
N SER A 436 23.52 -16.68 -26.24
CA SER A 436 23.65 -15.57 -27.19
C SER A 436 23.78 -16.05 -28.64
N GLU A 437 24.33 -17.25 -28.82
CA GLU A 437 24.53 -17.87 -30.12
C GLU A 437 23.90 -19.27 -30.16
N LYS A 438 23.68 -19.76 -31.39
CA LYS A 438 23.24 -21.15 -31.62
C LYS A 438 24.43 -22.09 -31.51
N VAL A 439 24.21 -23.21 -30.83
CA VAL A 439 25.09 -24.36 -30.76
C VAL A 439 24.45 -25.47 -31.59
N ASP A 440 25.13 -25.95 -32.63
CA ASP A 440 24.59 -26.98 -33.53
C ASP A 440 23.18 -26.63 -34.06
N ASP A 441 23.01 -25.40 -34.56
CA ASP A 441 21.75 -24.83 -35.08
C ASP A 441 20.58 -24.70 -34.07
N THR A 442 20.80 -25.00 -32.79
CA THR A 442 19.82 -24.79 -31.72
C THR A 442 20.29 -23.74 -30.74
N TYR A 443 19.37 -22.96 -30.16
CA TYR A 443 19.72 -22.22 -28.95
C TYR A 443 19.76 -23.17 -27.76
N LEU A 444 20.61 -22.84 -26.81
CA LEU A 444 20.56 -23.42 -25.48
C LEU A 444 19.74 -22.51 -24.58
N LEU A 445 19.08 -23.12 -23.60
CA LEU A 445 18.36 -22.42 -22.56
C LEU A 445 18.89 -22.92 -21.22
N ARG A 446 19.14 -22.02 -20.28
CA ARG A 446 19.29 -22.39 -18.87
C ARG A 446 18.11 -21.89 -18.05
N SER A 447 17.73 -22.65 -17.04
CA SER A 447 16.62 -22.32 -16.14
C SER A 447 16.98 -22.62 -14.70
N THR A 448 16.51 -21.77 -13.79
CA THR A 448 16.59 -21.99 -12.35
C THR A 448 15.23 -22.11 -11.70
N SER A 449 15.18 -22.84 -10.58
CA SER A 449 13.96 -23.02 -9.80
C SER A 449 14.10 -22.55 -8.35
N THR A 450 12.98 -22.42 -7.65
CA THR A 450 12.93 -22.20 -6.20
C THR A 450 13.51 -23.36 -5.39
N ALA A 451 13.67 -24.54 -6.00
CA ALA A 451 14.38 -25.68 -5.41
C ALA A 451 15.92 -25.56 -5.54
N MET A 452 16.43 -24.40 -5.97
CA MET A 452 17.86 -24.11 -6.14
C MET A 452 18.58 -25.01 -7.17
N GLU A 453 17.84 -25.44 -8.19
CA GLU A 453 18.36 -26.24 -9.29
C GLU A 453 18.72 -25.35 -10.47
N LEU A 454 19.79 -25.72 -11.20
CA LEU A 454 20.13 -25.14 -12.50
C LEU A 454 20.10 -26.26 -13.54
N GLN A 455 19.26 -26.10 -14.57
CA GLN A 455 19.18 -27.05 -15.68
C GLN A 455 19.48 -26.36 -17.02
N TYR A 456 20.00 -27.15 -17.96
CA TYR A 456 20.36 -26.72 -19.30
C TYR A 456 19.56 -27.54 -20.32
N TRP A 457 19.10 -26.89 -21.38
CA TRP A 457 18.18 -27.47 -22.34
C TRP A 457 18.56 -27.10 -23.77
N THR A 458 18.28 -28.00 -24.70
CA THR A 458 18.33 -27.72 -26.13
C THR A 458 16.95 -27.29 -26.63
N SER A 459 16.84 -26.09 -27.22
CA SER A 459 15.53 -25.54 -27.61
C SER A 459 14.83 -26.30 -28.73
N SER A 460 15.57 -27.04 -29.56
CA SER A 460 15.06 -27.80 -30.71
C SER A 460 14.20 -29.01 -30.37
N ASN A 461 14.41 -29.62 -29.19
CA ASN A 461 13.70 -30.85 -28.78
C ASN A 461 13.40 -30.90 -27.28
N GLY A 462 13.86 -29.91 -26.51
CA GLY A 462 13.68 -29.84 -25.07
C GLY A 462 14.46 -30.85 -24.24
N SER A 463 15.52 -31.45 -24.80
CA SER A 463 16.35 -32.41 -24.06
C SER A 463 17.25 -31.72 -23.04
N VAL A 464 17.41 -32.35 -21.87
CA VAL A 464 18.35 -31.88 -20.84
C VAL A 464 19.78 -32.09 -21.33
N MET A 465 20.59 -31.05 -21.27
CA MET A 465 21.99 -31.05 -21.64
C MET A 465 22.88 -31.23 -20.40
N ASN A 466 23.89 -32.11 -20.50
CA ASN A 466 24.94 -32.17 -19.49
C ASN A 466 26.02 -31.13 -19.81
N ILE A 467 25.98 -29.99 -19.14
CA ILE A 467 26.93 -28.89 -19.41
C ILE A 467 28.40 -29.28 -19.19
N ASN A 468 28.68 -30.29 -18.34
CA ASN A 468 30.06 -30.72 -18.08
C ASN A 468 30.74 -31.36 -19.30
N THR A 469 29.97 -31.81 -20.30
CA THR A 469 30.52 -32.33 -21.55
C THR A 469 30.81 -31.23 -22.57
N TRP A 470 30.42 -29.98 -22.29
CA TRP A 470 30.64 -28.84 -23.15
C TRP A 470 32.02 -28.22 -22.92
N SER A 471 32.85 -28.13 -23.96
CA SER A 471 34.19 -27.54 -23.88
C SER A 471 34.30 -26.14 -24.48
N GLY A 472 33.21 -25.60 -25.05
CA GLY A 472 33.17 -24.27 -25.64
C GLY A 472 32.93 -23.17 -24.62
N LYS A 473 33.27 -21.92 -24.98
CA LYS A 473 32.82 -20.75 -24.23
C LYS A 473 31.34 -20.53 -24.53
N LEU A 474 30.49 -20.52 -23.52
CA LEU A 474 29.06 -20.26 -23.66
C LEU A 474 28.75 -18.88 -23.08
N GLU A 475 28.14 -18.03 -23.89
CA GLU A 475 27.67 -16.72 -23.48
C GLU A 475 26.14 -16.69 -23.48
N TRP A 476 25.58 -15.89 -22.58
CA TRP A 476 24.16 -15.79 -22.34
C TRP A 476 23.69 -14.39 -22.69
N THR A 477 22.52 -14.29 -23.31
CA THR A 477 21.91 -13.01 -23.69
C THR A 477 21.55 -12.19 -22.47
N THR A 478 21.04 -12.85 -21.44
CA THR A 478 20.77 -12.29 -20.13
C THR A 478 21.44 -13.15 -19.06
N ASN A 479 21.57 -12.62 -17.85
CA ASN A 479 22.10 -13.38 -16.73
C ASN A 479 21.19 -13.18 -15.53
N ARG A 480 19.99 -13.77 -15.56
CA ARG A 480 19.00 -13.69 -14.47
C ARG A 480 18.74 -15.03 -13.78
N CYS A 481 19.36 -16.12 -14.23
CA CYS A 481 19.36 -17.38 -13.50
C CYS A 481 20.07 -17.25 -12.15
N LYS A 482 19.40 -17.65 -11.07
CA LYS A 482 19.79 -17.38 -9.66
C LYS A 482 20.87 -18.27 -9.09
N VAL A 483 21.26 -19.30 -9.84
CA VAL A 483 22.26 -20.28 -9.44
C VAL A 483 23.19 -20.44 -10.62
N ASP A 484 24.48 -20.16 -10.41
CA ASP A 484 25.54 -20.40 -11.39
C ASP A 484 26.90 -20.46 -10.66
N ALA A 485 27.81 -21.29 -11.16
CA ALA A 485 29.14 -21.44 -10.58
C ALA A 485 29.98 -20.15 -10.67
N SER A 486 29.73 -19.30 -11.66
CA SER A 486 30.48 -18.05 -11.89
C SER A 486 30.28 -16.99 -10.81
N PHE A 487 29.24 -17.10 -9.99
CA PHE A 487 28.98 -16.19 -8.86
C PHE A 487 28.64 -16.90 -7.54
N ALA A 488 28.99 -18.18 -7.40
CA ALA A 488 28.72 -18.96 -6.19
C ALA A 488 29.29 -18.34 -4.90
N GLY A 489 30.37 -17.56 -5.00
CA GLY A 489 30.94 -16.81 -3.89
C GLY A 489 30.01 -15.76 -3.30
N ALA A 490 29.18 -15.10 -4.14
CA ALA A 490 28.16 -14.15 -3.68
C ALA A 490 27.04 -14.85 -2.90
N LEU A 491 26.75 -16.11 -3.23
CA LEU A 491 25.67 -16.90 -2.62
C LEU A 491 26.07 -17.60 -1.31
N CYS A 492 27.36 -17.70 -1.03
CA CYS A 492 27.93 -18.38 0.14
C CYS A 492 28.63 -17.40 1.11
N GLY A 493 28.34 -16.11 0.98
CA GLY A 493 28.93 -15.07 1.81
C GLY A 493 28.35 -15.04 3.22
N LYS A 494 28.98 -14.27 4.10
CA LYS A 494 28.40 -13.93 5.41
C LYS A 494 27.24 -12.93 5.30
N GLN A 495 27.26 -12.10 4.26
CA GLN A 495 26.30 -11.01 4.05
C GLN A 495 25.03 -11.51 3.36
N LEU A 496 25.16 -12.49 2.47
CA LEU A 496 24.07 -12.97 1.63
C LEU A 496 24.06 -14.49 1.57
N HIS A 497 22.90 -15.08 1.86
CA HIS A 497 22.67 -16.50 1.69
C HIS A 497 21.91 -16.77 0.40
N ALA A 498 22.26 -17.86 -0.27
CA ALA A 498 21.68 -18.27 -1.54
C ALA A 498 20.14 -18.36 -1.54
N VAL A 499 19.53 -18.72 -0.41
CA VAL A 499 18.08 -18.82 -0.23
C VAL A 499 17.37 -17.47 -0.16
N ASP A 500 18.12 -16.40 0.17
CA ASP A 500 17.58 -15.05 0.28
C ASP A 500 17.56 -14.34 -1.09
N VAL A 501 18.24 -14.88 -2.12
CA VAL A 501 18.36 -14.24 -3.42
C VAL A 501 17.04 -14.29 -4.21
N THR A 502 16.49 -13.11 -4.47
CA THR A 502 15.22 -12.93 -5.17
C THR A 502 15.38 -12.35 -6.57
N ALA A 503 16.46 -11.62 -6.83
CA ALA A 503 16.75 -11.02 -8.13
C ALA A 503 18.26 -10.93 -8.38
N LEU A 504 18.67 -10.94 -9.66
CA LEU A 504 20.02 -10.56 -10.04
C LEU A 504 20.06 -10.08 -11.48
N ASP A 505 21.09 -9.32 -11.79
CA ASP A 505 21.47 -9.02 -13.17
C ASP A 505 22.99 -8.81 -13.28
N LEU A 506 23.54 -8.99 -14.47
CA LEU A 506 24.98 -8.88 -14.72
C LEU A 506 25.28 -7.84 -15.79
N ARG A 507 26.08 -6.84 -15.44
CA ARG A 507 26.69 -5.94 -16.40
C ARG A 507 28.06 -6.49 -16.83
N VAL A 508 28.06 -7.18 -17.97
CA VAL A 508 29.26 -7.88 -18.48
C VAL A 508 30.41 -6.92 -18.81
N SER A 509 30.12 -5.71 -19.31
CA SER A 509 31.13 -4.74 -19.76
C SER A 509 32.16 -4.40 -18.69
N ASP A 510 31.70 -4.21 -17.45
CA ASP A 510 32.54 -3.79 -16.32
C ASP A 510 32.69 -4.91 -15.29
N SER A 511 32.16 -6.10 -15.60
CA SER A 511 32.15 -7.24 -14.70
C SER A 511 31.53 -6.90 -13.34
N LEU A 512 30.31 -6.35 -13.35
CA LEU A 512 29.56 -5.96 -12.16
C LEU A 512 28.30 -6.81 -12.02
N LEU A 513 28.18 -7.52 -10.90
CA LEU A 513 27.03 -8.34 -10.54
C LEU A 513 26.20 -7.59 -9.51
N ALA A 514 24.90 -7.42 -9.78
CA ALA A 514 23.94 -6.92 -8.81
C ALA A 514 23.06 -8.07 -8.32
N VAL A 515 22.86 -8.17 -7.01
CA VAL A 515 22.04 -9.21 -6.38
C VAL A 515 21.06 -8.56 -5.42
N GLY A 516 19.78 -8.86 -5.58
CA GLY A 516 18.69 -8.41 -4.70
C GLY A 516 18.22 -9.55 -3.80
N ASP A 517 17.82 -9.21 -2.58
CA ASP A 517 17.37 -10.19 -1.59
C ASP A 517 15.92 -9.99 -1.09
N ASN A 518 15.43 -10.99 -0.35
CA ASN A 518 14.12 -11.02 0.32
C ASN A 518 14.01 -10.10 1.55
N LYS A 519 15.07 -9.36 1.90
CA LYS A 519 15.10 -8.33 2.93
C LYS A 519 15.18 -6.93 2.32
N GLY A 520 15.15 -6.85 0.99
CA GLY A 520 15.11 -5.59 0.27
C GLY A 520 16.46 -4.91 0.07
N ASN A 521 17.56 -5.64 0.24
CA ASN A 521 18.90 -5.14 -0.02
C ASN A 521 19.34 -5.45 -1.45
N ILE A 522 20.14 -4.55 -2.01
CA ILE A 522 20.87 -4.72 -3.26
C ILE A 522 22.36 -4.78 -2.93
N SER A 523 22.98 -5.92 -3.19
CA SER A 523 24.42 -6.14 -3.05
C SER A 523 25.13 -6.10 -4.41
N LEU A 524 26.18 -5.30 -4.52
CA LEU A 524 27.03 -5.19 -5.71
C LEU A 524 28.36 -5.93 -5.51
N PHE A 525 28.65 -6.87 -6.40
CA PHE A 525 29.87 -7.68 -6.40
C PHE A 525 30.67 -7.51 -7.69
N ARG A 526 31.98 -7.72 -7.61
CA ARG A 526 32.81 -7.93 -8.81
C ARG A 526 32.55 -9.31 -9.39
N TYR A 527 32.36 -9.38 -10.70
CA TYR A 527 32.18 -10.61 -11.46
C TYR A 527 33.50 -11.05 -12.14
N PRO A 528 33.75 -12.35 -12.33
CA PRO A 528 33.10 -13.49 -11.65
C PRO A 528 33.30 -13.44 -10.13
N CYS A 529 32.28 -13.83 -9.38
CA CYS A 529 32.27 -13.81 -7.91
C CYS A 529 32.37 -15.22 -7.34
N ILE A 530 33.55 -15.84 -7.40
CA ILE A 530 33.75 -17.25 -6.99
C ILE A 530 34.25 -17.42 -5.55
N ASN A 531 34.75 -16.36 -4.91
CA ASN A 531 35.29 -16.42 -3.56
C ASN A 531 34.17 -16.25 -2.53
N SER A 532 34.02 -17.17 -1.58
CA SER A 532 33.01 -17.08 -0.51
C SER A 532 33.24 -15.92 0.47
N ALA A 533 34.43 -15.32 0.47
CA ALA A 533 34.73 -14.09 1.20
C ALA A 533 34.67 -12.84 0.31
N ALA A 534 33.91 -12.88 -0.79
CA ALA A 534 33.72 -11.72 -1.65
C ALA A 534 33.06 -10.57 -0.89
N PHE A 535 33.62 -9.37 -1.07
CA PHE A 535 33.08 -8.14 -0.52
C PHE A 535 31.97 -7.61 -1.42
N SER A 536 30.86 -7.17 -0.84
CA SER A 536 29.83 -6.38 -1.51
C SER A 536 29.68 -4.99 -0.91
N HIS A 537 29.23 -4.06 -1.75
CA HIS A 537 28.54 -2.85 -1.28
C HIS A 537 27.05 -3.16 -1.23
N GLU A 538 26.40 -2.85 -0.11
CA GLU A 538 25.00 -3.17 0.15
C GLU A 538 24.19 -1.88 0.30
N TYR A 539 23.01 -1.86 -0.32
CA TYR A 539 22.11 -0.71 -0.33
C TYR A 539 20.68 -1.18 -0.05
N LYS A 540 20.02 -0.57 0.95
CA LYS A 540 18.60 -0.82 1.23
C LYS A 540 17.74 -0.13 0.17
N SER A 541 16.73 -0.84 -0.34
CA SER A 541 15.92 -0.39 -1.48
C SER A 541 14.43 -0.55 -1.26
N HIS A 542 13.98 -1.79 -1.03
CA HIS A 542 12.59 -2.20 -0.99
C HIS A 542 12.33 -3.00 0.30
N ASP A 543 11.14 -3.56 0.45
CA ASP A 543 10.91 -4.66 1.40
C ASP A 543 11.47 -5.98 0.88
N ILE A 544 11.21 -6.26 -0.40
CA ILE A 544 11.74 -7.41 -1.15
C ILE A 544 12.18 -6.91 -2.52
N VAL A 545 13.40 -7.23 -2.95
CA VAL A 545 13.83 -6.92 -4.32
C VAL A 545 13.30 -7.99 -5.28
N HIS A 546 12.19 -7.72 -5.96
CA HIS A 546 11.55 -8.69 -6.85
C HIS A 546 12.26 -8.84 -8.20
N ASN A 547 12.86 -7.79 -8.73
CA ASN A 547 13.59 -7.84 -9.99
C ASN A 547 14.70 -6.79 -10.07
N LEU A 548 15.72 -7.07 -10.87
CA LEU A 548 16.85 -6.18 -11.15
C LEU A 548 17.12 -6.15 -12.65
N CYS A 549 17.51 -4.98 -13.14
CA CYS A 549 17.72 -4.76 -14.56
C CYS A 549 18.74 -3.64 -14.81
N PHE A 550 19.88 -3.95 -15.41
CA PHE A 550 20.77 -2.90 -15.94
C PHE A 550 20.21 -2.34 -17.25
N THR A 551 20.25 -1.03 -17.42
CA THR A 551 19.89 -0.40 -18.70
C THR A 551 20.93 -0.71 -19.78
N LEU A 552 20.53 -0.69 -21.06
CA LEU A 552 21.43 -0.99 -22.20
C LEU A 552 22.67 -0.07 -22.24
N CYS A 553 22.53 1.19 -21.81
CA CYS A 553 23.65 2.11 -21.73
C CYS A 553 24.63 1.79 -20.60
N GLY A 554 24.25 0.87 -19.69
CA GLY A 554 25.02 0.47 -18.54
C GLY A 554 25.03 1.50 -17.40
N ARG A 555 24.50 2.71 -17.59
CA ARG A 555 24.59 3.78 -16.59
C ARG A 555 23.73 3.56 -15.36
N TYR A 556 22.59 2.88 -15.53
CA TYR A 556 21.63 2.71 -14.45
C TYR A 556 21.38 1.23 -14.15
N LEU A 557 21.22 0.92 -12.87
CA LEU A 557 20.57 -0.29 -12.39
C LEU A 557 19.16 0.09 -11.97
N LEU A 558 18.18 -0.75 -12.29
CA LEU A 558 16.78 -0.57 -11.92
C LEU A 558 16.38 -1.70 -10.99
N SER A 559 15.68 -1.36 -9.92
CA SER A 559 15.11 -2.32 -8.98
C SER A 559 13.60 -2.15 -8.85
N VAL A 560 12.94 -3.28 -8.64
CA VAL A 560 11.49 -3.37 -8.55
C VAL A 560 11.12 -4.10 -7.26
N GLY A 561 10.21 -3.54 -6.47
CA GLY A 561 9.95 -3.97 -5.10
C GLY A 561 8.68 -4.79 -4.83
N GLY A 562 7.92 -5.13 -5.88
CA GLY A 562 6.69 -5.89 -5.70
C GLY A 562 5.58 -5.05 -5.09
N ARG A 563 5.19 -5.37 -3.85
CA ARG A 563 4.04 -4.76 -3.15
C ARG A 563 4.18 -3.26 -2.88
N ASP A 564 5.41 -2.77 -2.72
CA ASP A 564 5.65 -1.32 -2.62
C ASP A 564 5.34 -0.58 -3.93
N SER A 565 5.05 -1.31 -5.02
CA SER A 565 4.69 -0.79 -6.35
C SER A 565 5.75 0.14 -6.96
N CYS A 566 6.98 0.09 -6.44
CA CYS A 566 8.03 1.05 -6.74
C CYS A 566 9.01 0.53 -7.80
N LEU A 567 9.46 1.45 -8.65
CA LEU A 567 10.61 1.31 -9.53
C LEU A 567 11.68 2.31 -9.07
N ILE A 568 12.81 1.82 -8.56
CA ILE A 568 13.93 2.66 -8.14
C ILE A 568 15.04 2.60 -9.18
N GLN A 569 15.58 3.77 -9.53
CA GLN A 569 16.70 3.92 -10.44
C GLN A 569 17.98 4.29 -9.69
N TRP A 570 19.02 3.48 -9.86
CA TRP A 570 20.32 3.62 -9.24
C TRP A 570 21.35 4.03 -10.30
N GLU A 571 22.03 5.15 -10.12
CA GLU A 571 23.16 5.52 -10.96
C GLU A 571 24.41 4.75 -10.54
N VAL A 572 25.04 4.08 -11.50
CA VAL A 572 26.29 3.34 -11.26
C VAL A 572 27.46 4.26 -11.57
N LEU A 573 28.20 4.63 -10.52
CA LEU A 573 29.30 5.61 -10.57
C LEU A 573 30.68 4.98 -10.85
#